data_AF-A0A7W1AM23-F1
#
_entry.id   AF-A0A7W1AM23-F1
#
_cell.length_a   1.000
_cell.length_b   1.000
_cell.length_c   1.000
_cell.angle_alpha   90.00
_cell.angle_beta   90.00
_cell.angle_gamma   90.00
#
_symmetry.space_group_name_H-M   'P 1'
#
loop_
_entity.id
_entity.type
_entity.pdbx_description
1 polymer ?
#
loop_
_entity_poly.entity_id
_entity_poly.type
_entity_poly.pdbx_seq_one_letter_code
_entity_poly.pdbx_strand_id
1 'polypeptide(L)'
;MRTLTLQIAALSLFLLALHRNAEACGSYVPEPRVLRLSTHQLPSFDKNVAARSFAVFANAKAPAKLVWQQLVPMSYDLTQIANDMALANPVTLTLLGPSGTRVVSSKKHVFLARTFDFNEAANAIDIGNASGFSIALEGAHPDATWSTLEHVGYRKTNLDTWVTALGASPSQGGSIHLSRVKGTPFETVSLYVKDSVKMVTFLKHGDRNLGRFEGTPIGTFTNKGVTQLVLVDGARVSTAYLGDVRGGFGT
;
A
#
# COMPACT_ATOMS: atom_id res chain seq x y z
N MET A 1 13.63 78.91 -12.09
CA MET A 1 13.04 78.82 -10.74
C MET A 1 12.59 77.38 -10.50
N ARG A 2 13.04 76.80 -9.38
CA ARG A 2 12.86 75.39 -9.00
C ARG A 2 11.44 75.15 -8.49
N THR A 3 10.79 74.08 -8.97
CA THR A 3 9.62 73.46 -8.34
C THR A 3 10.00 72.03 -7.96
N LEU A 4 10.05 71.75 -6.67
CA LEU A 4 10.37 70.43 -6.12
C LEU A 4 9.52 70.24 -4.85
N THR A 5 8.43 69.49 -4.99
CA THR A 5 7.51 69.01 -3.94
C THR A 5 6.62 67.98 -4.65
N LEU A 6 6.19 66.83 -4.12
CA LEU A 6 6.35 66.13 -2.85
C LEU A 6 5.58 64.81 -3.09
N GLN A 7 6.21 63.63 -3.07
CA GLN A 7 5.47 62.36 -3.04
C GLN A 7 6.25 61.29 -2.26
N ILE A 8 6.07 61.28 -0.94
CA ILE A 8 6.35 60.10 -0.12
C ILE A 8 5.28 60.03 0.97
N ALA A 9 4.17 59.34 0.70
CA ALA A 9 3.28 58.81 1.74
C ALA A 9 2.20 57.93 1.10
N ALA A 10 2.53 56.69 0.70
CA ALA A 10 1.56 55.60 0.57
C ALA A 10 2.27 54.29 0.15
N LEU A 11 3.23 53.78 0.93
CA LEU A 11 3.84 52.48 0.60
C LEU A 11 4.23 51.63 1.82
N SER A 12 3.56 51.81 2.96
CA SER A 12 3.89 51.06 4.18
C SER A 12 2.72 50.26 4.79
N LEU A 13 1.53 50.29 4.19
CA LEU A 13 0.36 49.54 4.71
C LEU A 13 0.03 48.23 3.97
N PHE A 14 0.68 47.94 2.83
CA PHE A 14 0.45 46.67 2.11
C PHE A 14 1.36 45.51 2.54
N LEU A 15 2.44 45.78 3.28
CA LEU A 15 3.40 44.74 3.68
C LEU A 15 3.00 43.97 4.95
N LEU A 16 2.02 44.46 5.73
CA LEU A 16 1.56 43.78 6.95
C LEU A 16 0.37 42.81 6.73
N ALA A 17 -0.25 42.82 5.56
CA ALA A 17 -1.34 41.90 5.22
C ALA A 17 -0.86 40.55 4.63
N LEU A 18 0.41 40.47 4.20
CA LEU A 18 0.98 39.29 3.54
C LEU A 18 1.59 38.25 4.49
N HIS A 19 1.51 38.44 5.82
CA HIS A 19 2.11 37.52 6.81
C HIS A 19 1.10 36.69 7.61
N ARG A 20 -0.21 36.75 7.32
CA ARG A 20 -1.22 35.98 8.09
C ARG A 20 -1.65 34.64 7.48
N ASN A 21 -1.08 34.21 6.37
CA ASN A 21 -1.48 32.96 5.68
C ASN A 21 -0.44 31.82 5.73
N ALA A 22 0.61 31.93 6.54
CA ALA A 22 1.71 30.95 6.55
C ALA A 22 1.58 29.81 7.59
N GLU A 23 0.55 29.82 8.47
CA GLU A 23 0.38 28.81 9.54
C GLU A 23 -0.77 27.82 9.30
N ALA A 24 -1.35 27.78 8.08
CA ALA A 24 -2.43 26.83 7.75
C ALA A 24 -1.92 25.43 7.37
N CYS A 25 -0.61 25.24 7.19
CA CYS A 25 -0.01 23.93 6.98
C CYS A 25 0.52 23.44 8.33
N GLY A 26 -0.35 22.81 9.12
CA GLY A 26 0.09 22.09 10.32
C GLY A 26 1.25 21.14 10.01
N SER A 27 2.02 20.76 11.03
CA SER A 27 3.22 19.92 10.88
C SER A 27 2.92 18.69 10.01
N TYR A 28 3.52 18.65 8.81
CA TYR A 28 3.42 17.50 7.92
C TYR A 28 3.98 16.27 8.63
N VAL A 29 3.11 15.31 8.95
CA VAL A 29 3.52 14.01 9.47
C VAL A 29 3.67 13.09 8.26
N PRO A 30 4.89 12.65 7.92
CA PRO A 30 5.08 11.76 6.78
C PRO A 30 4.31 10.46 7.02
N GLU A 31 3.59 10.01 6.00
CA GLU A 31 2.86 8.74 6.06
C GLU A 31 3.87 7.59 6.21
N PRO A 32 3.55 6.56 7.02
CA PRO A 32 4.44 5.42 7.16
C PRO A 32 4.56 4.69 5.83
N ARG A 33 5.77 4.29 5.49
CA ARG A 33 6.00 3.46 4.31
C ARG A 33 5.32 2.10 4.51
N VAL A 34 4.53 1.68 3.53
CA VAL A 34 3.87 0.37 3.51
C VAL A 34 4.69 -0.62 2.69
N LEU A 35 4.90 -1.82 3.24
CA LEU A 35 5.67 -2.90 2.66
C LEU A 35 4.78 -4.12 2.46
N ARG A 36 5.01 -4.85 1.36
CA ARG A 36 4.36 -6.13 1.11
C ARG A 36 4.96 -7.19 2.03
N LEU A 37 4.12 -8.07 2.57
CA LEU A 37 4.59 -9.33 3.15
C LEU A 37 4.55 -10.43 2.09
N SER A 38 5.67 -11.11 1.89
CA SER A 38 5.74 -12.34 1.10
C SER A 38 5.95 -13.49 2.07
N THR A 39 4.97 -14.40 2.16
CA THR A 39 4.98 -15.51 3.12
C THR A 39 5.08 -16.82 2.37
N HIS A 40 6.05 -17.63 2.78
CA HIS A 40 6.36 -18.92 2.19
C HIS A 40 6.25 -19.98 3.27
N GLN A 41 5.42 -20.98 3.02
CA GLN A 41 5.19 -22.08 3.94
C GLN A 41 5.79 -23.36 3.38
N LEU A 42 6.47 -24.12 4.22
CA LEU A 42 6.89 -25.47 3.89
C LEU A 42 5.68 -26.41 3.87
N PRO A 43 5.41 -27.13 2.77
CA PRO A 43 4.49 -28.24 2.82
C PRO A 43 5.05 -29.28 3.79
N SER A 44 4.25 -29.59 4.81
CA SER A 44 4.40 -30.51 5.95
C SER A 44 5.18 -31.82 5.73
N PHE A 45 6.47 -31.79 5.43
CA PHE A 45 7.37 -32.96 5.51
C PHE A 45 8.25 -32.95 6.76
N ASP A 46 8.57 -31.77 7.29
CA ASP A 46 9.27 -31.60 8.56
C ASP A 46 8.50 -30.60 9.42
N LYS A 47 7.92 -31.08 10.52
CA LYS A 47 7.15 -30.26 11.48
C LYS A 47 8.02 -29.17 12.14
N ASN A 48 9.34 -29.27 12.02
CA ASN A 48 10.27 -28.33 12.64
C ASN A 48 10.51 -27.07 11.80
N VAL A 49 10.01 -26.99 10.56
CA VAL A 49 10.28 -25.84 9.71
C VAL A 49 9.06 -24.93 9.56
N ALA A 50 9.10 -23.84 10.30
CA ALA A 50 8.02 -22.85 10.36
C ALA A 50 7.89 -22.04 9.06
N ALA A 51 6.69 -21.50 8.82
CA ALA A 51 6.47 -20.50 7.77
C ALA A 51 7.42 -19.30 7.97
N ARG A 52 7.96 -18.80 6.85
CA ARG A 52 8.84 -17.63 6.82
C ARG A 52 8.18 -16.52 6.03
N SER A 53 8.22 -15.32 6.58
CA SER A 53 7.65 -14.12 6.00
C SER A 53 8.73 -13.07 5.84
N PHE A 54 8.61 -12.29 4.77
CA PHE A 54 9.58 -11.28 4.37
C PHE A 54 8.86 -9.95 4.12
N ALA A 55 9.34 -8.88 4.73
CA ALA A 55 8.89 -7.53 4.41
C ALA A 55 9.69 -7.01 3.21
N VAL A 56 9.03 -6.90 2.06
CA VAL A 56 9.68 -6.65 0.77
C VAL A 56 9.77 -5.15 0.49
N PHE A 57 10.98 -4.68 0.20
CA PHE A 57 11.22 -3.32 -0.27
C PHE A 57 11.17 -3.29 -1.79
N ALA A 58 10.10 -2.72 -2.34
CA ALA A 58 10.00 -2.54 -3.78
C ALA A 58 11.20 -1.76 -4.34
N ASN A 59 11.70 -2.19 -5.50
CA ASN A 59 12.68 -1.50 -6.36
C ASN A 59 14.15 -1.53 -5.93
N ALA A 60 14.56 -2.34 -4.96
CA ALA A 60 15.98 -2.53 -4.67
C ALA A 60 16.59 -3.61 -5.59
N LYS A 61 17.54 -3.21 -6.45
CA LYS A 61 18.26 -4.15 -7.32
C LYS A 61 19.14 -5.08 -6.49
N ALA A 62 19.02 -6.37 -6.74
CA ALA A 62 19.91 -7.37 -6.18
C ALA A 62 21.35 -7.20 -6.71
N PRO A 63 22.39 -7.36 -5.87
CA PRO A 63 23.77 -7.42 -6.32
C PRO A 63 23.99 -8.55 -7.34
N ALA A 64 24.93 -8.35 -8.27
CA ALA A 64 25.20 -9.34 -9.33
C ALA A 64 25.80 -10.66 -8.82
N LYS A 65 26.42 -10.67 -7.63
CA LYS A 65 27.11 -11.83 -7.05
C LYS A 65 26.43 -12.31 -5.77
N LEU A 66 25.19 -12.78 -5.88
CA LEU A 66 24.47 -13.41 -4.78
C LEU A 66 24.60 -14.94 -4.86
N VAL A 67 24.72 -15.57 -3.69
CA VAL A 67 24.64 -17.03 -3.56
C VAL A 67 23.20 -17.40 -3.29
N TRP A 68 22.50 -17.80 -4.35
CA TRP A 68 21.10 -18.20 -4.28
C TRP A 68 20.96 -19.62 -3.76
N GLN A 69 20.03 -19.80 -2.83
CA GLN A 69 19.59 -21.11 -2.34
C GLN A 69 18.07 -21.19 -2.40
N GLN A 70 17.52 -22.39 -2.60
CA GLN A 70 16.08 -22.57 -2.55
C GLN A 70 15.59 -22.26 -1.13
N LEU A 71 14.58 -21.41 -0.99
CA LEU A 71 14.02 -21.04 0.31
C LEU A 71 13.38 -22.25 1.00
N VAL A 72 12.70 -23.06 0.20
CA VAL A 72 11.86 -24.18 0.62
C VAL A 72 12.22 -25.40 -0.24
N PRO A 73 13.30 -26.15 0.10
CA PRO A 73 13.74 -27.30 -0.69
C PRO A 73 12.61 -28.33 -0.86
N MET A 74 12.54 -28.93 -2.05
CA MET A 74 11.56 -29.98 -2.39
C MET A 74 10.08 -29.54 -2.31
N SER A 75 9.80 -28.24 -2.38
CA SER A 75 8.43 -27.73 -2.51
C SER A 75 8.13 -27.25 -3.93
N TYR A 76 6.85 -27.01 -4.22
CA TYR A 76 6.40 -26.31 -5.42
C TYR A 76 6.78 -24.82 -5.41
N ASP A 77 7.23 -24.30 -4.26
CA ASP A 77 7.75 -22.96 -4.16
C ASP A 77 9.20 -22.91 -4.64
N LEU A 78 9.37 -22.41 -5.86
CA LEU A 78 10.66 -22.23 -6.51
C LEU A 78 11.38 -20.94 -6.07
N THR A 79 10.85 -20.25 -5.05
CA THR A 79 11.48 -19.05 -4.50
C THR A 79 12.89 -19.37 -4.03
N GLN A 80 13.84 -18.56 -4.50
CA GLN A 80 15.21 -18.58 -4.02
C GLN A 80 15.48 -17.37 -3.14
N ILE A 81 16.29 -17.59 -2.12
CA ILE A 81 16.74 -16.59 -1.16
C ILE A 81 18.26 -16.50 -1.19
N ALA A 82 18.80 -15.29 -1.02
CA ALA A 82 20.21 -15.07 -0.75
C ALA A 82 20.32 -14.21 0.51
N ASN A 83 21.18 -14.60 1.44
CA ASN A 83 21.44 -13.78 2.61
C ASN A 83 22.37 -12.62 2.23
N ASP A 84 22.13 -11.43 2.75
CA ASP A 84 23.07 -10.31 2.69
C ASP A 84 23.69 -10.06 4.06
N MET A 85 24.62 -9.10 4.15
CA MET A 85 25.13 -8.60 5.40
C MET A 85 23.97 -8.09 6.28
N ALA A 86 23.96 -8.51 7.54
CA ALA A 86 22.99 -8.02 8.50
C ALA A 86 23.06 -6.49 8.60
N LEU A 87 21.90 -5.85 8.74
CA LEU A 87 21.86 -4.39 8.88
C LEU A 87 22.52 -3.98 10.20
N ALA A 88 23.25 -2.86 10.17
CA ALA A 88 23.87 -2.30 11.37
C ALA A 88 22.82 -2.04 12.46
N ASN A 89 21.70 -1.41 12.06
CA ASN A 89 20.56 -1.12 12.92
C ASN A 89 19.38 -2.03 12.55
N PRO A 90 18.61 -2.51 13.54
CA PRO A 90 17.43 -3.30 13.25
C PRO A 90 16.33 -2.43 12.63
N VAL A 91 15.60 -2.99 11.66
CA VAL A 91 14.43 -2.35 11.07
C VAL A 91 13.22 -2.75 11.91
N THR A 92 12.51 -1.74 12.43
CA THR A 92 11.28 -1.92 13.19
C THR A 92 10.10 -1.85 12.24
N LEU A 93 9.21 -2.83 12.33
CA LEU A 93 8.04 -2.97 11.46
C LEU A 93 6.80 -3.24 12.29
N THR A 94 5.67 -2.68 11.88
CA THR A 94 4.36 -3.01 12.42
C THR A 94 3.61 -3.86 11.41
N LEU A 95 3.40 -5.13 11.75
CA LEU A 95 2.66 -6.07 10.93
C LEU A 95 1.16 -5.85 11.15
N LEU A 96 0.40 -5.80 10.06
CA LEU A 96 -1.05 -5.62 10.08
C LEU A 96 -1.73 -6.68 9.23
N GLY A 97 -2.80 -7.28 9.75
CA GLY A 97 -3.65 -8.19 9.00
C GLY A 97 -4.82 -8.70 9.84
N PRO A 98 -5.54 -9.74 9.37
CA PRO A 98 -6.67 -10.31 10.09
C PRO A 98 -6.37 -10.79 11.51
N SER A 99 -5.11 -11.17 11.80
CA SER A 99 -4.67 -11.55 13.15
C SER A 99 -4.40 -10.37 14.08
N GLY A 100 -4.64 -9.13 13.62
CA GLY A 100 -4.44 -7.91 14.40
C GLY A 100 -3.13 -7.21 14.06
N THR A 101 -2.48 -6.67 15.09
CA THR A 101 -1.32 -5.79 14.98
C THR A 101 -0.16 -6.33 15.80
N ARG A 102 1.05 -6.36 15.23
CA ARG A 102 2.25 -6.83 15.92
C ARG A 102 3.48 -6.03 15.52
N VAL A 103 4.18 -5.48 16.49
CA VAL A 103 5.48 -4.82 16.25
C VAL A 103 6.60 -5.87 16.29
N VAL A 104 7.45 -5.87 15.27
CA VAL A 104 8.63 -6.74 15.16
C VAL A 104 9.86 -5.91 14.82
N SER A 105 11.03 -6.46 15.12
CA SER A 105 12.32 -5.82 14.85
C SER A 105 13.31 -6.88 14.36
N SER A 106 13.99 -6.61 13.24
CA SER A 106 14.93 -7.57 12.66
C SER A 106 16.12 -6.89 11.98
N LYS A 107 17.28 -7.54 12.05
CA LYS A 107 18.52 -7.17 11.32
C LYS A 107 18.76 -8.06 10.11
N LYS A 108 17.95 -9.10 9.91
CA LYS A 108 18.17 -10.14 8.90
C LYS A 108 17.78 -9.62 7.53
N HIS A 109 18.77 -9.20 6.77
CA HIS A 109 18.63 -8.67 5.42
C HIS A 109 18.88 -9.76 4.39
N VAL A 110 17.98 -9.87 3.43
CA VAL A 110 17.99 -10.92 2.41
C VAL A 110 17.55 -10.36 1.05
N PHE A 111 17.81 -11.12 0.01
CA PHE A 111 17.20 -10.95 -1.31
C PHE A 111 16.35 -12.16 -1.65
N LEU A 112 15.24 -11.93 -2.34
CA LEU A 112 14.35 -12.94 -2.92
C LEU A 112 14.46 -12.85 -4.45
N ALA A 113 14.74 -13.94 -5.17
CA ALA A 113 15.06 -13.89 -6.60
C ALA A 113 13.85 -13.60 -7.50
N ARG A 114 12.81 -14.42 -7.37
CA ARG A 114 11.50 -14.27 -8.00
C ARG A 114 10.55 -15.16 -7.22
N THR A 115 9.29 -14.78 -7.16
CA THR A 115 8.24 -15.53 -6.47
C THR A 115 7.03 -15.65 -7.39
N PHE A 116 6.00 -16.37 -6.96
CA PHE A 116 4.69 -16.30 -7.63
C PHE A 116 4.07 -14.91 -7.56
N ASP A 117 4.46 -14.11 -6.57
CA ASP A 117 3.92 -12.78 -6.34
C ASP A 117 4.65 -11.71 -7.16
N PHE A 118 5.92 -11.90 -7.53
CA PHE A 118 6.68 -10.88 -8.25
C PHE A 118 7.84 -11.47 -9.07
N ASN A 119 8.07 -10.87 -10.23
CA ASN A 119 8.93 -11.44 -11.29
C ASN A 119 10.42 -11.06 -11.19
N GLU A 120 10.77 -10.07 -10.37
CA GLU A 120 12.12 -9.54 -10.24
C GLU A 120 12.69 -9.79 -8.85
N ALA A 121 14.02 -9.79 -8.74
CA ALA A 121 14.66 -9.92 -7.45
C ALA A 121 14.38 -8.71 -6.56
N ALA A 122 14.05 -8.96 -5.30
CA ALA A 122 13.67 -7.93 -4.35
C ALA A 122 14.46 -8.04 -3.05
N ASN A 123 14.84 -6.89 -2.51
CA ASN A 123 15.39 -6.77 -1.15
C ASN A 123 14.26 -6.98 -0.14
N ALA A 124 14.52 -7.70 0.94
CA ALA A 124 13.58 -7.85 2.04
C ALA A 124 14.26 -7.98 3.41
N ILE A 125 13.46 -7.77 4.46
CA ILE A 125 13.79 -8.17 5.84
C ILE A 125 13.10 -9.49 6.14
N ASP A 126 13.87 -10.48 6.60
CA ASP A 126 13.32 -11.69 7.19
C ASP A 126 12.78 -11.38 8.60
N ILE A 127 11.48 -11.56 8.77
CA ILE A 127 10.74 -11.28 10.01
C ILE A 127 10.23 -12.56 10.69
N GLY A 128 10.71 -13.74 10.27
CA GLY A 128 10.27 -15.02 10.80
C GLY A 128 8.83 -15.34 10.43
N ASN A 129 8.07 -15.95 11.32
CA ASN A 129 6.68 -16.32 11.05
C ASN A 129 5.74 -15.12 11.22
N ALA A 130 5.14 -14.66 10.13
CA ALA A 130 4.07 -13.66 10.12
C ALA A 130 2.79 -14.16 9.44
N SER A 131 2.45 -15.43 9.62
CA SER A 131 1.14 -15.95 9.23
C SER A 131 0.00 -15.14 9.87
N GLY A 132 -1.04 -14.86 9.09
CA GLY A 132 -2.18 -14.04 9.52
C GLY A 132 -1.99 -12.52 9.41
N PHE A 133 -0.84 -12.05 8.94
CA PHE A 133 -0.59 -10.65 8.61
C PHE A 133 -0.55 -10.44 7.09
N SER A 134 -0.97 -9.27 6.62
CA SER A 134 -1.10 -8.94 5.20
C SER A 134 -0.05 -7.93 4.71
N ILE A 135 0.31 -6.96 5.55
CA ILE A 135 1.30 -5.92 5.25
C ILE A 135 2.22 -5.63 6.45
N ALA A 136 3.29 -4.86 6.19
CA ALA A 136 4.09 -4.24 7.23
C ALA A 136 4.16 -2.72 7.03
N LEU A 137 4.02 -1.95 8.10
CA LEU A 137 4.32 -0.52 8.14
C LEU A 137 5.73 -0.32 8.70
N GLU A 138 6.51 0.56 8.08
CA GLU A 138 7.81 0.96 8.61
C GLU A 138 7.65 1.77 9.90
N GLY A 139 8.34 1.35 10.97
CA GLY A 139 8.24 1.92 12.32
C GLY A 139 7.26 1.20 13.25
N ALA A 140 7.10 1.75 14.46
CA ALA A 140 6.23 1.23 15.50
C ALA A 140 4.89 2.01 15.51
N HIS A 141 3.82 1.33 15.13
CA HIS A 141 2.45 1.86 15.04
C HIS A 141 1.49 0.90 15.76
N PRO A 142 1.61 0.73 17.10
CA PRO A 142 0.83 -0.26 17.84
C PRO A 142 -0.69 -0.03 17.75
N ASP A 143 -1.10 1.22 17.51
CA ASP A 143 -2.50 1.61 17.40
C ASP A 143 -3.06 1.47 15.96
N ALA A 144 -2.22 1.06 15.01
CA ALA A 144 -2.70 0.82 13.65
C ALA A 144 -3.59 -0.42 13.63
N THR A 145 -4.66 -0.38 12.85
CA THR A 145 -5.63 -1.48 12.74
C THR A 145 -5.82 -1.90 11.30
N TRP A 146 -6.18 -3.17 11.09
CA TRP A 146 -6.46 -3.74 9.77
C TRP A 146 -7.96 -4.00 9.61
N SER A 147 -8.48 -3.78 8.40
CA SER A 147 -9.79 -4.27 8.00
C SER A 147 -9.74 -4.91 6.62
N THR A 148 -10.29 -6.12 6.52
CA THR A 148 -10.49 -6.82 5.24
C THR A 148 -11.56 -6.14 4.41
N LEU A 149 -11.51 -6.37 3.09
CA LEU A 149 -12.59 -5.99 2.19
C LEU A 149 -13.70 -7.05 2.24
N GLU A 150 -14.95 -6.60 2.12
CA GLU A 150 -16.11 -7.46 2.08
C GLU A 150 -16.53 -7.67 0.62
N HIS A 151 -16.67 -8.92 0.18
CA HIS A 151 -17.19 -9.18 -1.16
C HIS A 151 -18.66 -8.78 -1.24
N VAL A 152 -19.03 -7.98 -2.23
CA VAL A 152 -20.40 -7.51 -2.42
C VAL A 152 -20.94 -8.08 -3.72
N GLY A 153 -22.08 -8.78 -3.64
CA GLY A 153 -22.81 -9.20 -4.81
C GLY A 153 -23.34 -7.99 -5.60
N TYR A 154 -23.30 -8.05 -6.92
CA TYR A 154 -23.74 -6.94 -7.76
C TYR A 154 -24.45 -7.43 -9.01
N ARG A 155 -25.28 -6.55 -9.59
CA ARG A 155 -25.85 -6.79 -10.93
C ARG A 155 -24.79 -6.47 -11.97
N LYS A 156 -24.31 -7.51 -12.66
CA LYS A 156 -23.19 -7.41 -13.62
C LYS A 156 -23.39 -6.30 -14.66
N THR A 157 -24.59 -6.22 -15.23
CA THR A 157 -24.93 -5.23 -16.26
C THR A 157 -24.65 -3.79 -15.85
N ASN A 158 -24.98 -3.40 -14.62
CA ASN A 158 -24.83 -2.02 -14.17
C ASN A 158 -23.35 -1.66 -13.95
N LEU A 159 -22.58 -2.60 -13.40
CA LEU A 159 -21.16 -2.40 -13.15
C LEU A 159 -20.36 -2.38 -14.45
N ASP A 160 -20.71 -3.24 -15.42
CA ASP A 160 -20.12 -3.24 -16.76
C ASP A 160 -20.35 -1.89 -17.46
N THR A 161 -21.59 -1.36 -17.41
CA THR A 161 -21.91 -0.02 -17.96
C THR A 161 -21.11 1.08 -17.28
N TRP A 162 -21.02 1.07 -15.95
CA TRP A 162 -20.27 2.08 -15.19
C TRP A 162 -18.77 2.06 -15.52
N VAL A 163 -18.14 0.87 -15.54
CA VAL A 163 -16.71 0.71 -15.89
C VAL A 163 -16.44 1.14 -17.34
N THR A 164 -17.35 0.80 -18.26
CA THR A 164 -17.25 1.23 -19.67
C THR A 164 -17.33 2.74 -19.81
N ALA A 165 -18.20 3.41 -19.05
CA ALA A 165 -18.30 4.87 -19.04
C ALA A 165 -17.02 5.56 -18.52
N LEU A 166 -16.20 4.86 -17.73
CA LEU A 166 -14.88 5.33 -17.30
C LEU A 166 -13.75 5.03 -18.32
N GLY A 167 -14.10 4.55 -19.52
CA GLY A 167 -13.14 4.23 -20.58
C GLY A 167 -12.36 2.94 -20.34
N ALA A 168 -12.83 2.06 -19.45
CA ALA A 168 -12.26 0.73 -19.26
C ALA A 168 -13.20 -0.32 -19.87
N SER A 169 -12.65 -1.19 -20.71
CA SER A 169 -13.36 -2.37 -21.20
C SER A 169 -12.84 -3.60 -20.47
N PRO A 170 -13.70 -4.33 -19.73
CA PRO A 170 -13.34 -5.63 -19.20
C PRO A 170 -12.78 -6.51 -20.33
N SER A 171 -11.75 -7.30 -20.05
CA SER A 171 -11.30 -8.32 -21.00
C SER A 171 -12.47 -9.22 -21.40
N GLN A 172 -12.43 -9.80 -22.62
CA GLN A 172 -13.46 -10.77 -23.01
C GLN A 172 -13.42 -11.95 -22.02
N GLY A 173 -14.51 -12.14 -21.25
CA GLY A 173 -14.57 -13.13 -20.17
C GLY A 173 -13.97 -12.67 -18.83
N GLY A 174 -13.53 -11.42 -18.71
CA GLY A 174 -12.99 -10.85 -17.48
C GLY A 174 -14.04 -10.75 -16.37
N SER A 175 -13.67 -11.22 -15.18
CA SER A 175 -14.46 -11.03 -13.97
C SER A 175 -14.23 -9.61 -13.42
N ILE A 176 -15.30 -8.85 -13.25
CA ILE A 176 -15.25 -7.66 -12.41
C ILE A 176 -15.44 -8.11 -10.96
N HIS A 177 -14.64 -7.56 -10.05
CA HIS A 177 -14.74 -7.83 -8.62
C HIS A 177 -15.15 -6.55 -7.92
N LEU A 178 -16.33 -6.57 -7.32
CA LEU A 178 -16.77 -5.52 -6.41
C LEU A 178 -16.46 -5.96 -4.97
N SER A 179 -15.86 -5.07 -4.20
CA SER A 179 -15.68 -5.25 -2.77
C SER A 179 -15.94 -3.95 -2.03
N ARG A 180 -16.35 -4.03 -0.77
CA ARG A 180 -16.64 -2.88 0.08
C ARG A 180 -15.62 -2.78 1.20
N VAL A 181 -15.25 -1.56 1.53
CA VAL A 181 -14.48 -1.28 2.73
C VAL A 181 -15.44 -1.33 3.92
N LYS A 182 -15.24 -2.33 4.80
CA LYS A 182 -16.12 -2.60 5.94
C LYS A 182 -16.42 -1.35 6.76
N GLY A 183 -17.70 -1.14 7.06
CA GLY A 183 -18.16 0.00 7.86
C GLY A 183 -18.14 1.35 7.13
N THR A 184 -17.91 1.38 5.81
CA THR A 184 -17.87 2.62 5.02
C THR A 184 -18.71 2.49 3.74
N PRO A 185 -19.07 3.61 3.09
CA PRO A 185 -19.76 3.58 1.80
C PRO A 185 -18.79 3.41 0.62
N PHE A 186 -17.48 3.23 0.86
CA PHE A 186 -16.47 3.08 -0.18
C PHE A 186 -16.44 1.65 -0.74
N GLU A 187 -16.33 1.56 -2.05
CA GLU A 187 -16.27 0.31 -2.79
C GLU A 187 -15.05 0.30 -3.71
N THR A 188 -14.46 -0.87 -3.95
CA THR A 188 -13.40 -1.09 -4.92
C THR A 188 -13.93 -1.95 -6.06
N VAL A 189 -13.73 -1.49 -7.30
CA VAL A 189 -14.09 -2.21 -8.53
C VAL A 189 -12.81 -2.62 -9.23
N SER A 190 -12.50 -3.92 -9.21
CA SER A 190 -11.24 -4.45 -9.76
C SER A 190 -11.51 -5.29 -11.01
N LEU A 191 -10.71 -5.13 -12.05
CA LEU A 191 -10.81 -5.91 -13.28
C LEU A 191 -9.48 -6.02 -14.01
N TYR A 192 -9.33 -7.08 -14.81
CA TYR A 192 -8.32 -7.14 -15.85
C TYR A 192 -8.83 -6.38 -17.08
N VAL A 193 -8.05 -5.40 -17.51
CA VAL A 193 -8.34 -4.66 -18.74
C VAL A 193 -7.94 -5.53 -19.93
N LYS A 194 -8.73 -5.48 -21.01
CA LYS A 194 -8.39 -6.18 -22.26
C LYS A 194 -6.95 -5.84 -22.68
N ASP A 195 -6.21 -6.85 -23.14
CA ASP A 195 -4.81 -6.74 -23.60
C ASP A 195 -3.80 -6.27 -22.53
N SER A 196 -4.20 -6.29 -21.25
CA SER A 196 -3.35 -5.98 -20.11
C SER A 196 -3.22 -7.18 -19.19
N VAL A 197 -1.99 -7.46 -18.77
CA VAL A 197 -1.70 -8.41 -17.68
C VAL A 197 -1.93 -7.80 -16.29
N LYS A 198 -2.10 -6.47 -16.23
CA LYS A 198 -2.30 -5.75 -14.97
C LYS A 198 -3.78 -5.62 -14.63
N MET A 199 -4.08 -5.82 -13.35
CA MET A 199 -5.35 -5.47 -12.75
C MET A 199 -5.43 -3.95 -12.53
N VAL A 200 -6.58 -3.38 -12.86
CA VAL A 200 -6.93 -1.99 -12.55
C VAL A 200 -8.04 -2.00 -11.51
N THR A 201 -7.91 -1.11 -10.53
CA THR A 201 -8.87 -0.93 -9.45
C THR A 201 -9.39 0.49 -9.43
N PHE A 202 -10.70 0.65 -9.43
CA PHE A 202 -11.37 1.93 -9.25
C PHE A 202 -11.89 2.04 -7.82
N LEU A 203 -11.68 3.19 -7.19
CA LEU A 203 -12.31 3.53 -5.91
C LEU A 203 -13.62 4.24 -6.19
N LYS A 204 -14.71 3.73 -5.61
CA LYS A 204 -16.08 4.17 -5.87
C LYS A 204 -16.77 4.60 -4.57
N HIS A 205 -17.60 5.63 -4.67
CA HIS A 205 -18.52 6.05 -3.61
C HIS A 205 -19.86 6.45 -4.23
N GLY A 206 -20.91 5.66 -4.00
CA GLY A 206 -22.13 5.76 -4.82
C GLY A 206 -21.77 5.60 -6.29
N ASP A 207 -22.29 6.43 -7.19
CA ASP A 207 -21.94 6.37 -8.62
C ASP A 207 -20.65 7.13 -9.00
N ARG A 208 -19.99 7.77 -8.02
CA ARG A 208 -18.79 8.58 -8.26
C ARG A 208 -17.54 7.70 -8.29
N ASN A 209 -16.70 7.95 -9.29
CA ASN A 209 -15.32 7.47 -9.31
C ASN A 209 -14.43 8.46 -8.55
N LEU A 210 -13.74 7.97 -7.52
CA LEU A 210 -12.82 8.76 -6.71
C LEU A 210 -11.36 8.59 -7.14
N GLY A 211 -11.06 7.58 -7.95
CA GLY A 211 -9.70 7.36 -8.42
C GLY A 211 -9.52 6.03 -9.13
N ARG A 212 -8.45 5.97 -9.94
CA ARG A 212 -8.02 4.76 -10.65
C ARG A 212 -6.61 4.40 -10.19
N PHE A 213 -6.43 3.14 -9.83
CA PHE A 213 -5.21 2.61 -9.24
C PHE A 213 -4.77 1.33 -9.95
N GLU A 214 -3.47 1.07 -9.99
CA GLU A 214 -2.94 -0.22 -10.41
C GLU A 214 -2.88 -1.18 -9.21
N GLY A 215 -3.13 -2.46 -9.46
CA GLY A 215 -2.99 -3.53 -8.46
C GLY A 215 -4.30 -3.98 -7.83
N THR A 216 -4.19 -5.06 -7.06
CA THR A 216 -5.30 -5.72 -6.38
C THR A 216 -5.51 -5.10 -5.01
N PRO A 217 -6.73 -4.65 -4.64
CA PRO A 217 -7.00 -4.14 -3.32
C PRO A 217 -7.08 -5.32 -2.34
N ILE A 218 -6.31 -5.27 -1.24
CA ILE A 218 -6.21 -6.39 -0.28
C ILE A 218 -6.82 -6.10 1.08
N GLY A 219 -7.13 -4.84 1.36
CA GLY A 219 -7.66 -4.40 2.64
C GLY A 219 -7.43 -2.92 2.86
N THR A 220 -7.77 -2.48 4.06
CA THR A 220 -7.49 -1.13 4.53
C THR A 220 -6.75 -1.20 5.85
N PHE A 221 -5.96 -0.17 6.14
CA PHE A 221 -5.48 0.06 7.50
C PHE A 221 -5.86 1.45 7.96
N THR A 222 -6.02 1.60 9.27
CA THR A 222 -6.19 2.89 9.93
C THR A 222 -5.00 3.16 10.83
N ASN A 223 -4.37 4.32 10.69
CA ASN A 223 -3.30 4.76 11.58
C ASN A 223 -3.53 6.23 11.95
N LYS A 224 -3.51 6.56 13.24
CA LYS A 224 -3.78 7.92 13.76
C LYS A 224 -5.05 8.55 13.18
N GLY A 225 -6.12 7.77 13.05
CA GLY A 225 -7.42 8.21 12.53
C GLY A 225 -7.53 8.27 11.00
N VAL A 226 -6.43 8.13 10.27
CA VAL A 226 -6.44 8.13 8.79
C VAL A 226 -6.61 6.70 8.29
N THR A 227 -7.62 6.47 7.46
CA THR A 227 -7.84 5.18 6.79
C THR A 227 -7.30 5.22 5.36
N GLN A 228 -6.53 4.20 5.01
CA GLN A 228 -5.97 4.02 3.67
C GLN A 228 -6.36 2.67 3.08
N LEU A 229 -6.76 2.66 1.81
CA LEU A 229 -6.88 1.46 1.00
C LEU A 229 -5.48 1.00 0.59
N VAL A 230 -5.23 -0.29 0.70
CA VAL A 230 -3.96 -0.92 0.31
C VAL A 230 -4.16 -1.71 -0.97
N LEU A 231 -3.34 -1.39 -1.97
CA LEU A 231 -3.30 -2.11 -3.23
C LEU A 231 -1.92 -2.72 -3.46
N VAL A 232 -1.89 -3.92 -4.03
CA VAL A 232 -0.65 -4.64 -4.35
C VAL A 232 -0.53 -4.89 -5.85
N ASP A 233 0.62 -4.55 -6.41
CA ASP A 233 1.01 -4.89 -7.79
C ASP A 233 2.42 -5.49 -7.76
N GLY A 234 2.47 -6.82 -7.83
CA GLY A 234 3.68 -7.57 -7.59
C GLY A 234 4.27 -7.31 -6.20
N ALA A 235 5.54 -6.88 -6.15
CA ALA A 235 6.24 -6.48 -4.94
C ALA A 235 5.89 -5.06 -4.46
N ARG A 236 5.20 -4.27 -5.29
CA ARG A 236 4.84 -2.89 -4.96
C ARG A 236 3.56 -2.85 -4.15
N VAL A 237 3.55 -1.98 -3.16
CA VAL A 237 2.37 -1.58 -2.42
C VAL A 237 2.11 -0.11 -2.70
N SER A 238 0.87 0.21 -3.02
CA SER A 238 0.38 1.58 -3.10
C SER A 238 -0.76 1.76 -2.11
N THR A 239 -0.99 3.01 -1.71
CA THR A 239 -2.08 3.40 -0.82
C THR A 239 -2.96 4.44 -1.48
N ALA A 240 -4.25 4.39 -1.17
CA ALA A 240 -5.20 5.43 -1.53
C ALA A 240 -5.88 5.95 -0.26
N TYR A 241 -5.85 7.27 -0.06
CA TYR A 241 -6.46 7.91 1.09
C TYR A 241 -7.99 7.82 1.02
N LEU A 242 -8.63 7.35 2.10
CA LEU A 242 -10.09 7.23 2.19
C LEU A 242 -10.73 8.29 3.11
N GLY A 243 -9.94 9.03 3.89
CA GLY A 243 -10.46 10.00 4.87
C GLY A 243 -10.23 9.61 6.32
N ASP A 244 -10.64 10.51 7.20
CA ASP A 244 -10.94 10.18 8.60
C ASP A 244 -12.36 9.60 8.66
N VAL A 245 -12.44 8.28 8.86
CA VAL A 245 -13.73 7.55 8.88
C VAL A 245 -14.44 7.71 10.22
N ARG A 246 -13.81 8.32 11.24
CA ARG A 246 -14.42 8.53 12.57
C ARG A 246 -15.43 9.67 12.57
N GLY A 247 -15.34 10.60 11.62
CA GLY A 247 -16.39 11.56 11.34
C GLY A 247 -17.45 10.89 10.49
N GLY A 248 -18.49 10.33 11.12
CA GLY A 248 -19.62 9.75 10.38
C GLY A 248 -20.04 10.68 9.25
N PHE A 249 -20.08 10.16 8.02
CA PHE A 249 -20.58 10.90 6.87
C PHE A 249 -21.99 11.37 7.21
N GLY A 250 -22.12 12.64 7.61
CA GLY A 250 -23.41 13.28 7.83
C GLY A 250 -24.19 13.18 6.53
N THR A 251 -25.20 12.33 6.54
CA THR A 251 -26.20 12.18 5.48
C THR A 251 -27.01 13.45 5.33
#